data_AF-A0A662RH52-F1
#
_entry.id   AF-A0A662RH52-F1
#
_cell.length_a   1.000
_cell.length_b   1.000
_cell.length_c   1.000
_cell.angle_alpha   90.00
_cell.angle_beta   90.00
_cell.angle_gamma   90.00
#
_symmetry.space_group_name_H-M   'P 1'
#
loop_
_entity.id
_entity.type
_entity.pdbx_description
1 polymer ?
#
loop_
_entity_poly.entity_id
_entity_poly.type
_entity_poly.pdbx_seq_one_letter_code
_entity_poly.pdbx_strand_id
1 'polypeptide(L)'
;MKGVYGFKVCPFCGGSVEYAGIASGHIFPAAHMGQMYLCNRCGYKGSFILEMDDAEEVKEGQVECQQLREAGKLKTPSFGFPDKWTWFWRAYLALLMVILVFGSCANLYGMFR
;
A
#
# COMPACT_ATOMS: atom_id res chain seq x y z
N MET A 1 6.66 10.63 16.79
CA MET A 1 5.67 10.79 17.88
C MET A 1 5.73 9.52 18.72
N LYS A 2 6.02 9.63 20.03
CA LYS A 2 6.00 8.46 20.93
C LYS A 2 4.55 7.99 21.04
N GLY A 3 4.25 6.80 20.53
CA GLY A 3 2.95 6.16 20.78
C GLY A 3 2.92 5.63 22.21
N VAL A 4 1.74 5.27 22.69
CA VAL A 4 1.53 4.60 23.99
C VAL A 4 2.32 3.28 24.13
N TYR A 5 2.90 2.77 23.02
CA TYR A 5 3.61 1.49 22.88
C TYR A 5 4.97 1.63 22.16
N GLY A 6 5.71 2.72 22.38
CA GLY A 6 7.06 2.89 21.79
C GLY A 6 7.12 3.55 20.41
N PHE A 7 8.30 3.50 19.78
CA PHE A 7 8.58 3.99 18.43
C PHE A 7 8.22 2.92 17.39
N LYS A 8 7.38 3.30 16.43
CA LYS A 8 6.99 2.41 15.32
C LYS A 8 7.95 2.59 14.15
N VAL A 9 8.61 1.51 13.78
CA VAL A 9 9.72 1.49 12.82
C VAL A 9 9.43 0.52 11.67
N CYS A 10 9.81 0.91 10.47
CA CYS A 10 9.67 0.10 9.26
C CYS A 10 10.69 -1.04 9.27
N PRO A 11 10.26 -2.31 9.12
CA PRO A 11 11.16 -3.47 9.12
C PRO A 11 12.10 -3.55 7.91
N PHE A 12 11.91 -2.70 6.90
CA PHE A 12 12.71 -2.72 5.68
C PHE A 12 13.73 -1.60 5.57
N CYS A 13 13.45 -0.43 6.15
CA CYS A 13 14.30 0.75 5.98
C CYS A 13 14.61 1.47 7.29
N GLY A 14 14.12 0.97 8.43
CA GLY A 14 14.24 1.64 9.72
C GLY A 14 13.57 3.02 9.78
N GLY A 15 12.80 3.40 8.75
CA GLY A 15 12.08 4.66 8.72
C GLY A 15 10.86 4.65 9.61
N SER A 16 10.33 5.83 9.95
CA SER A 16 9.06 5.93 10.65
C SER A 16 7.91 5.37 9.80
N VAL A 17 6.97 4.72 10.47
CA VAL A 17 5.73 4.25 9.86
C VAL A 17 4.53 4.98 10.43
N GLU A 18 3.57 5.27 9.56
CA GLU A 18 2.32 5.93 9.89
C GLU A 18 1.17 4.92 9.79
N TYR A 19 0.21 5.03 10.70
CA TYR A 19 -0.99 4.21 10.64
C TYR A 19 -1.84 4.66 9.45
N ALA A 20 -2.17 3.72 8.56
CA ALA A 20 -2.85 4.03 7.32
C ALA A 20 -4.30 4.47 7.56
N GLY A 21 -4.98 4.06 8.64
CA GLY A 21 -6.36 4.49 8.95
C GLY A 21 -7.46 3.99 8.01
N ILE A 22 -7.14 3.49 6.81
CA ILE A 22 -8.14 3.26 5.75
C ILE A 22 -8.44 1.78 5.47
N ALA A 23 -7.67 0.83 6.03
CA ALA A 23 -7.90 -0.59 5.73
C ALA A 23 -7.34 -1.51 6.81
N SER A 24 -8.16 -2.48 7.26
CA SER A 24 -7.65 -3.68 7.92
C SER A 24 -6.95 -4.55 6.86
N GLY A 25 -5.64 -4.75 7.00
CA GLY A 25 -4.89 -5.67 6.14
C GLY A 25 -5.33 -7.11 6.38
N HIS A 26 -5.17 -7.96 5.36
CA HIS A 26 -5.33 -9.40 5.51
C HIS A 26 -4.14 -9.96 6.29
N ILE A 27 -4.35 -10.38 7.55
CA ILE A 27 -3.41 -11.25 8.26
C ILE A 27 -3.80 -12.68 7.87
N PHE A 28 -2.86 -13.40 7.27
CA PHE A 28 -3.07 -14.80 6.90
C PHE A 28 -3.11 -15.68 8.17
N PRO A 29 -4.07 -16.62 8.34
CA PRO A 29 -5.21 -16.94 7.49
C PRO A 29 -6.52 -16.37 8.09
N ALA A 30 -7.22 -15.53 7.30
CA ALA A 30 -8.64 -15.19 7.45
C ALA A 30 -9.11 -14.21 8.54
N ALA A 31 -8.26 -13.34 9.11
CA ALA A 31 -8.72 -12.25 9.98
C ALA A 31 -8.51 -10.86 9.35
N HIS A 32 -9.61 -10.15 9.09
CA HIS A 32 -9.64 -8.73 8.70
C HIS A 32 -9.39 -7.80 9.91
N MET A 33 -8.29 -8.01 10.64
CA MET A 33 -8.03 -7.25 11.87
C MET A 33 -6.62 -6.65 11.97
N GLY A 34 -5.82 -6.75 10.92
CA GLY A 34 -4.47 -6.18 10.94
C GLY A 34 -4.49 -4.67 10.73
N GLN A 35 -4.01 -3.91 11.71
CA GLN A 35 -3.70 -2.48 11.53
C GLN A 35 -2.68 -2.33 10.40
N MET A 36 -3.02 -1.58 9.35
CA MET A 36 -2.09 -1.30 8.25
C MET A 36 -1.21 -0.10 8.55
N TYR A 37 0.08 -0.26 8.29
CA TYR A 37 1.09 0.78 8.42
C TYR A 37 1.74 1.08 7.08
N LEU A 38 2.05 2.35 6.85
CA LEU A 38 2.69 2.88 5.65
C LEU A 38 4.03 3.51 6.02
N CYS A 39 5.08 3.18 5.26
CA CYS A 39 6.36 3.85 5.36
C CYS A 39 6.55 4.84 4.20
N ASN A 40 6.67 6.13 4.52
CA ASN A 40 6.85 7.18 3.52
C ASN A 40 8.25 7.15 2.85
N ARG A 41 9.24 6.48 3.45
CA ARG A 41 10.60 6.36 2.86
C ARG A 41 10.72 5.29 1.79
N CYS A 42 10.20 4.08 2.06
CA CYS A 42 10.41 2.93 1.18
C CYS A 42 9.12 2.42 0.53
N GLY A 43 7.96 3.04 0.83
CA GLY A 43 6.67 2.61 0.31
C GLY A 43 6.15 1.30 0.90
N TYR A 44 6.76 0.80 1.99
CA TYR A 44 6.28 -0.38 2.68
C TYR A 44 4.83 -0.16 3.13
N LYS A 45 3.97 -1.16 2.83
CA LYS A 45 2.58 -1.21 3.28
C LYS A 45 2.32 -2.60 3.83
N GLY A 46 1.99 -2.70 5.11
CA GLY A 46 1.68 -3.98 5.72
C GLY A 46 1.31 -3.86 7.19
N SER A 47 0.98 -4.99 7.80
CA SER A 47 0.60 -5.07 9.21
C SER A 47 1.77 -5.31 10.17
N PHE A 48 2.97 -5.55 9.64
CA PHE A 48 4.15 -5.86 10.44
C PHE A 48 5.00 -4.60 10.63
N ILE A 49 5.24 -4.25 11.89
CA ILE A 49 6.10 -3.14 12.28
C ILE A 49 7.05 -3.60 13.36
N LEU A 50 8.20 -2.93 13.47
CA LEU A 50 9.07 -3.05 14.63
C LEU A 50 8.63 -2.00 15.65
N GLU A 51 8.38 -2.44 16.88
CA GLU A 51 8.15 -1.56 18.01
C GLU A 51 9.42 -1.56 18.85
N MET A 52 9.99 -0.38 19.03
CA MET A 52 11.24 -0.17 19.79
C MET A 52 10.96 0.84 20.89
N ASP A 53 11.46 0.58 22.10
CA ASP A 53 11.15 1.42 23.26
C ASP A 53 12.07 2.65 23.33
N ASP A 54 13.30 2.52 22.81
CA ASP A 54 14.35 3.51 22.94
C ASP A 54 14.78 4.17 21.62
N ALA A 55 15.08 5.46 21.70
CA ALA A 55 15.50 6.23 20.54
C ALA A 55 16.91 5.86 20.03
N GLU A 56 17.77 5.28 20.89
CA GLU A 56 19.06 4.72 20.48
C GLU A 56 18.87 3.42 19.71
N GLU A 57 18.01 2.54 20.20
CA GLU A 57 17.68 1.27 19.54
C GLU A 57 17.09 1.50 18.14
N VAL A 58 16.27 2.54 17.97
CA VAL A 58 15.79 2.97 16.64
C VAL A 58 16.94 3.33 15.70
N LYS A 59 18.00 4.00 16.19
CA LYS A 59 19.14 4.37 15.35
C LYS A 59 19.95 3.14 14.96
N GLU A 60 20.20 2.23 15.89
CA GLU A 60 20.91 0.98 15.64
C GLU A 60 20.14 0.11 14.63
N GLY A 61 18.83 -0.08 14.85
CA GLY A 61 17.96 -0.81 13.94
C GLY A 61 17.87 -0.17 12.55
N GLN A 62 17.97 1.15 12.45
CA GLN A 62 18.02 1.83 11.16
C GLN A 62 19.32 1.53 10.39
N VAL A 63 20.46 1.50 11.08
CA VAL A 63 21.75 1.14 10.49
C VAL A 63 21.74 -0.32 10.04
N GLU A 64 21.22 -1.23 10.86
CA GLU A 64 21.11 -2.65 10.53
C GLU A 64 20.21 -2.89 9.31
N CYS A 65 19.03 -2.24 9.27
CA CYS A 65 18.13 -2.31 8.10
C CYS A 65 18.82 -1.79 6.82
N GLN A 66 19.63 -0.74 6.94
CA GLN A 66 20.34 -0.16 5.80
C GLN A 66 21.42 -1.12 5.28
N GLN A 67 22.19 -1.74 6.17
CA GLN A 67 23.18 -2.76 5.81
C GLN A 67 22.53 -3.98 5.14
N LEU A 68 21.42 -4.48 5.69
CA LEU A 68 20.68 -5.62 5.13
C LEU A 68 20.05 -5.31 3.77
N ARG A 69 19.66 -4.04 3.54
CA ARG A 69 19.17 -3.56 2.25
C ARG A 69 20.29 -3.46 1.22
N GLU A 70 21.44 -2.91 1.58
CA GLU A 70 22.63 -2.83 0.71
C GLU A 70 23.16 -4.23 0.35
N ALA A 71 23.09 -5.17 1.31
CA ALA A 71 23.39 -6.59 1.07
C ALA A 71 22.34 -7.33 0.21
N GLY A 72 21.28 -6.65 -0.24
CA GLY A 72 20.21 -7.23 -1.05
C GLY A 72 19.35 -8.28 -0.34
N LYS A 73 19.49 -8.43 0.99
CA LYS A 73 18.72 -9.39 1.79
C LYS A 73 17.31 -8.89 2.10
N LEU A 74 17.13 -7.58 2.19
CA LEU A 74 15.82 -6.95 2.32
C LEU A 74 15.30 -6.52 0.95
N LYS A 75 14.45 -7.35 0.35
CA LYS A 75 13.59 -6.91 -0.75
C LYS A 75 12.37 -6.24 -0.15
N THR A 76 12.24 -4.92 -0.36
CA THR A 76 10.97 -4.25 -0.08
C THR A 76 9.88 -4.93 -0.91
N PRO A 77 8.72 -5.29 -0.31
CA PRO A 77 7.59 -5.72 -1.09
C PRO A 77 7.14 -4.50 -1.90
N SER A 78 7.43 -4.49 -3.20
CA SER A 78 6.81 -3.54 -4.11
C SER A 78 5.32 -3.90 -4.12
N PHE A 79 4.52 -3.12 -3.39
CA PHE A 79 3.09 -3.09 -3.65
C PHE A 79 2.87 -2.32 -4.95
N GLY A 80 3.28 -2.92 -6.06
CA GLY A 80 2.78 -2.58 -7.37
C GLY A 80 1.43 -3.28 -7.52
N PHE A 81 0.40 -2.54 -7.89
CA PHE A 81 -0.76 -3.21 -8.48
C PHE A 81 -0.23 -4.09 -9.62
N PRO A 82 -0.58 -5.38 -9.68
CA PRO A 82 -0.10 -6.25 -10.75
C PRO A 82 -0.37 -5.56 -12.08
N ASP A 83 0.61 -5.45 -12.99
CA ASP A 83 0.41 -4.73 -14.25
C ASP A 83 -0.84 -5.19 -15.01
N LYS A 84 -1.18 -6.48 -14.85
CA LYS A 84 -2.40 -7.11 -15.37
C LYS A 84 -3.69 -6.48 -14.82
N TRP A 85 -3.70 -6.05 -13.57
CA TRP A 85 -4.82 -5.40 -12.91
C TRP A 85 -5.06 -3.99 -13.45
N THR A 86 -3.99 -3.22 -13.66
CA THR A 86 -4.06 -1.88 -14.27
C THR A 86 -4.61 -1.95 -15.69
N TRP A 87 -4.20 -2.98 -16.46
CA TRP A 87 -4.73 -3.23 -17.79
C TRP A 87 -6.23 -3.59 -17.77
N PHE A 88 -6.66 -4.42 -16.83
CA PHE A 88 -8.08 -4.78 -16.66
C PHE A 88 -8.96 -3.54 -16.44
N TRP A 89 -8.58 -2.65 -15.52
CA TRP A 89 -9.36 -1.42 -15.26
C TRP A 89 -9.39 -0.47 -16.45
N ARG A 90 -8.29 -0.37 -17.20
CA ARG A 90 -8.26 0.41 -18.44
C ARG A 90 -9.23 -0.13 -19.48
N ALA A 91 -9.27 -1.45 -19.69
CA ALA A 91 -10.21 -2.07 -20.62
C ALA A 91 -11.67 -1.89 -20.18
N TYR A 92 -11.94 -2.07 -18.88
CA TYR A 92 -13.27 -1.88 -18.31
C TYR A 92 -13.79 -0.44 -18.45
N LEU A 93 -12.94 0.56 -18.15
CA LEU A 93 -13.29 1.98 -18.32
C LEU A 93 -13.53 2.34 -19.78
N ALA A 94 -12.73 1.81 -20.70
CA ALA A 94 -12.94 2.01 -22.14
C ALA A 94 -14.28 1.42 -22.60
N LEU A 95 -14.64 0.23 -22.13
CA LEU A 95 -15.93 -0.41 -22.43
C LEU A 95 -17.11 0.45 -21.92
N LEU A 96 -17.02 0.94 -20.68
CA LEU A 96 -18.04 1.83 -20.10
C LEU A 96 -18.23 3.11 -20.91
N MET A 97 -17.13 3.73 -21.36
CA MET A 97 -17.19 4.92 -22.21
C MET A 97 -17.87 4.63 -23.55
N VAL A 98 -17.58 3.50 -24.18
CA VAL A 98 -18.24 3.08 -25.43
C VAL A 98 -19.74 2.89 -25.20
N ILE A 99 -20.15 2.18 -24.15
CA ILE A 99 -21.56 1.98 -23.82
C ILE A 99 -22.28 3.31 -23.57
N LEU A 100 -21.65 4.24 -22.86
CA LEU A 100 -22.20 5.57 -22.60
C LEU A 100 -22.40 6.38 -23.88
N VAL A 101 -21.39 6.41 -24.77
CA VAL A 101 -21.48 7.15 -26.03
C VAL A 101 -22.52 6.53 -26.96
N PHE A 102 -22.47 5.21 -27.18
CA PHE A 102 -23.44 4.53 -28.05
C PHE A 102 -24.86 4.57 -27.49
N GLY A 103 -25.03 4.39 -26.17
CA GLY A 103 -26.34 4.50 -25.51
C GLY A 103 -26.91 5.92 -25.59
N SER A 104 -26.07 6.94 -25.44
CA SER A 104 -26.48 8.34 -25.59
C SER A 104 -26.86 8.67 -27.03
N CYS A 105 -26.09 8.18 -28.02
CA CYS A 105 -26.41 8.34 -29.43
C CYS A 105 -27.70 7.62 -29.84
N ALA A 106 -27.93 6.40 -29.33
CA ALA A 106 -29.16 5.64 -29.59
C ALA A 106 -30.41 6.33 -29.00
N ASN A 107 -30.31 6.87 -27.78
CA ASN A 107 -31.38 7.65 -27.16
C ASN A 107 -31.67 8.96 -27.91
N LEU A 108 -30.63 9.68 -28.34
CA LEU A 108 -30.79 10.88 -29.17
C LEU A 108 -31.46 10.55 -30.50
N TYR A 109 -31.03 9.48 -31.18
CA TYR A 109 -31.63 9.06 -32.45
C TYR A 109 -33.10 8.63 -32.28
N GLY A 110 -33.45 7.99 -31.15
CA GLY A 110 -34.83 7.65 -30.81
C GLY A 110 -35.71 8.85 -30.47
N MET A 111 -35.14 9.95 -29.96
CA MET A 111 -35.87 11.19 -29.68
C MET A 111 -36.21 12.00 -30.95
N PHE A 112 -35.43 11.84 -32.02
CA PHE A 112 -35.60 12.57 -33.29
C PHE A 112 -36.38 11.78 -34.37
N ARG A 113 -36.98 10.64 -34.02
CA ARG A 113 -37.87 9.85 -34.87
C ARG A 113 -39.30 9.91 -34.36
#